data_AF-A0A1V5EC47-F1
#
_entry.id   AF-A0A1V5EC47-F1
#
_cell.length_a   1.000
_cell.length_b   1.000
_cell.length_c   1.000
_cell.angle_alpha   90.00
_cell.angle_beta   90.00
_cell.angle_gamma   90.00
#
_symmetry.space_group_name_H-M   'P 1'
#
loop_
_entity.id
_entity.type
_entity.pdbx_description
1 polymer ?
#
loop_
_entity_poly.entity_id
_entity_poly.type
_entity_poly.pdbx_seq_one_letter_code
_entity_poly.pdbx_strand_id
1 'polypeptide(L)'
;MNDIELLKYGRHFRIDEGRKVIVGRNERDNRALEKLAGPGDAALHVADYPGPLAIVPGGGDQEVLATAASLCVLYSDAPKDRAVKVACTVDGRELALVAAAAAREEVKGLLV
;
A
#
# COMPACT_ATOMS: atom_id res chain seq x y z
N MET A 1 -3.17 -16.28 5.81
CA MET A 1 -2.02 -15.37 5.64
C MET A 1 -0.99 -15.69 6.73
N ASN A 2 0.31 -15.70 6.44
CA ASN A 2 1.34 -15.96 7.45
C ASN A 2 1.94 -14.62 7.91
N ASP A 3 1.30 -13.99 8.89
CA ASP A 3 1.66 -12.64 9.37
C ASP A 3 3.14 -12.49 9.75
N ILE A 4 3.77 -13.54 10.27
CA ILE A 4 5.18 -13.54 10.66
C ILE A 4 6.11 -13.36 9.45
N GLU A 5 5.75 -13.89 8.28
CA GLU A 5 6.60 -13.80 7.09
C GLU A 5 6.52 -12.41 6.44
N LEU A 6 5.36 -11.75 6.53
CA LEU A 6 5.15 -10.40 6.03
C LEU A 6 5.97 -9.35 6.79
N LEU A 7 6.23 -9.56 8.08
CA LEU A 7 7.08 -8.67 8.89
C LEU A 7 8.50 -8.52 8.32
N LYS A 8 8.96 -9.46 7.49
CA LYS A 8 10.30 -9.41 6.89
C LYS A 8 10.38 -8.45 5.69
N TYR A 9 9.25 -8.07 5.12
CA TYR A 9 9.17 -7.34 3.85
C TYR A 9 8.42 -6.02 4.02
N GLY A 10 8.84 -5.02 3.24
CA GLY A 10 8.19 -3.72 3.18
C GLY A 10 8.45 -2.81 4.39
N ARG A 11 7.73 -1.70 4.39
CA ARG A 11 7.58 -0.71 5.45
C ARG A 11 6.18 -0.88 6.03
N HIS A 12 6.07 -1.06 7.33
CA HIS A 12 4.79 -1.30 7.99
C HIS A 12 4.28 0.00 8.57
N PHE A 13 3.07 0.37 8.18
CA PHE A 13 2.37 1.56 8.68
C PHE A 13 1.14 1.09 9.44
N ARG A 14 1.08 1.37 10.73
CA ARG A 14 -0.09 1.09 11.56
C ARG A 14 -1.03 2.29 11.46
N ILE A 15 -2.20 2.08 10.85
CA ILE A 15 -3.20 3.15 10.64
C ILE A 15 -4.05 3.30 11.90
N ASP A 16 -4.52 2.18 12.46
CA ASP A 16 -5.28 2.11 13.70
C ASP A 16 -5.12 0.73 14.38
N GLU A 17 -5.93 0.45 15.41
CA GLU A 17 -5.94 -0.82 16.11
C GLU A 17 -6.33 -1.99 15.18
N GLY A 18 -5.31 -2.70 14.71
CA GLY A 18 -5.46 -3.91 13.90
C GLY A 18 -5.38 -3.69 12.40
N ARG A 19 -5.43 -2.44 11.91
CA ARG A 19 -5.26 -2.13 10.48
C ARG A 19 -3.84 -1.64 10.20
N LYS A 20 -3.18 -2.30 9.23
CA LYS A 20 -1.83 -1.96 8.78
C LYS A 20 -1.74 -1.89 7.26
N VAL A 21 -0.81 -1.09 6.77
CA VAL A 21 -0.42 -1.02 5.37
C VAL A 21 1.04 -1.42 5.26
N ILE A 22 1.36 -2.30 4.32
CA ILE A 22 2.73 -2.77 4.08
C ILE A 22 3.17 -2.29 2.71
N VAL A 23 4.17 -1.40 2.64
CA VAL A 23 4.67 -0.82 1.39
C VAL A 23 6.01 -1.43 1.03
N GLY A 24 6.15 -2.07 -0.14
CA GLY A 24 7.41 -2.67 -0.58
C GLY A 24 8.57 -1.67 -0.64
N ARG A 25 9.78 -2.10 -0.25
CA ARG A 25 10.98 -1.25 -0.29
C ARG A 25 11.72 -1.29 -1.62
N ASN A 26 11.54 -2.38 -2.37
CA ASN A 26 12.22 -2.69 -3.63
C ASN A 26 11.46 -3.82 -4.35
N GLU A 27 11.90 -4.22 -5.54
CA GLU A 27 11.24 -5.30 -6.29
C GLU A 27 11.22 -6.65 -5.56
N ARG A 28 12.25 -6.97 -4.76
CA ARG A 28 12.28 -8.24 -4.01
C ARG A 28 11.17 -8.26 -2.96
N ASP A 29 10.98 -7.15 -2.25
CA ASP A 29 9.86 -6.99 -1.34
C ASP A 29 8.54 -7.04 -2.10
N ASN A 30 8.37 -6.33 -3.21
CA ASN A 30 7.14 -6.34 -4.00
C ASN A 30 6.75 -7.77 -4.41
N ARG A 31 7.70 -8.54 -4.96
CA ARG A 31 7.48 -9.95 -5.36
C ARG A 31 7.15 -10.85 -4.17
N ALA A 32 7.71 -10.59 -2.99
CA ALA A 32 7.39 -11.36 -1.78
C ALA A 32 5.99 -11.01 -1.27
N LEU A 33 5.66 -9.72 -1.23
CA LEU A 33 4.35 -9.22 -0.82
C LEU A 33 3.23 -9.75 -1.73
N GLU A 34 3.43 -9.72 -3.05
CA GLU A 34 2.49 -10.25 -4.03
C GLU A 34 2.21 -11.75 -3.82
N LYS A 35 3.24 -12.54 -3.51
CA LYS A 35 3.10 -13.98 -3.24
C LYS A 35 2.47 -14.30 -1.89
N LEU A 36 2.66 -13.43 -0.90
CA LEU A 36 2.15 -13.60 0.46
C LEU A 36 0.74 -13.03 0.64
N ALA A 37 0.33 -12.10 -0.23
CA ALA A 37 -1.03 -11.59 -0.30
C ALA A 37 -1.99 -12.74 -0.57
N GLY A 38 -3.02 -12.84 0.27
CA GLY A 38 -4.04 -13.86 0.21
C GLY A 38 -5.43 -13.29 -0.11
N PRO A 39 -6.45 -14.16 -0.10
CA PRO A 39 -7.84 -13.73 -0.23
C PRO A 39 -8.21 -12.70 0.83
N GLY A 40 -8.95 -11.68 0.42
CA GLY A 40 -9.39 -10.54 1.23
C GLY A 40 -8.39 -9.39 1.30
N ASP A 41 -7.11 -9.60 0.97
CA ASP A 41 -6.12 -8.53 1.01
C ASP A 41 -6.30 -7.55 -0.15
N ALA A 42 -6.05 -6.27 0.11
CA ALA A 42 -5.99 -5.26 -0.93
C ALA A 42 -4.55 -5.06 -1.40
N ALA A 43 -4.33 -5.12 -2.72
CA ALA A 43 -3.06 -4.84 -3.36
C ALA A 43 -3.14 -3.53 -4.16
N LEU A 44 -2.26 -2.57 -3.88
CA LEU A 44 -2.27 -1.24 -4.48
C LEU A 44 -0.96 -0.92 -5.18
N HIS A 45 -1.05 -0.28 -6.36
CA HIS A 45 0.10 0.26 -7.08
C HIS A 45 -0.31 1.49 -7.90
N VAL A 46 0.65 2.37 -8.21
CA VAL A 46 0.39 3.53 -9.08
C VAL A 46 0.31 3.05 -10.53
N ALA A 47 -0.78 3.38 -11.24
CA ALA A 47 -1.06 2.79 -12.55
C ALA A 47 -0.09 3.24 -13.65
N ASP A 48 0.26 4.53 -13.64
CA ASP A 48 1.00 5.16 -14.74
C ASP A 48 2.48 5.43 -14.41
N TYR A 49 2.95 5.00 -13.23
CA TYR A 49 4.27 5.32 -12.72
C TYR A 49 4.92 4.12 -12.00
N PRO A 50 6.23 3.90 -12.17
CA PRO A 50 6.97 2.94 -11.36
C PRO A 50 6.81 3.23 -9.86
N GLY A 51 6.61 2.20 -9.06
CA GLY A 51 6.41 2.38 -7.62
C GLY A 51 6.31 1.07 -6.85
N PRO A 52 6.13 1.16 -5.53
CA PRO A 52 6.00 0.00 -4.69
C PRO A 52 4.63 -0.64 -4.82
N LEU A 53 4.57 -1.94 -4.54
CA LEU A 53 3.34 -2.62 -4.20
C LEU A 53 3.02 -2.34 -2.72
N ALA A 54 1.82 -1.85 -2.42
CA ALA A 54 1.31 -1.81 -1.06
C ALA A 54 0.25 -2.89 -0.84
N ILE A 55 0.32 -3.55 0.32
CA ILE A 55 -0.67 -4.54 0.75
C ILE A 55 -1.40 -4.02 1.99
N VAL A 56 -2.72 -4.14 1.99
CA VAL A 56 -3.57 -3.95 3.16
C VAL A 56 -4.14 -5.32 3.56
N PRO A 57 -3.60 -5.96 4.61
CA PRO A 57 -4.06 -7.26 5.08
C PRO A 57 -5.52 -7.25 5.54
N GLY A 58 -6.31 -8.22 5.09
CA GLY A 58 -7.76 -8.28 5.31
C GLY A 58 -8.54 -7.19 4.57
N GLY A 59 -7.85 -6.43 3.71
CA GLY A 59 -8.40 -5.26 3.05
C GLY A 59 -8.59 -4.12 4.03
N GLY A 60 -9.52 -3.23 3.73
CA GLY A 60 -9.81 -2.10 4.59
C GLY A 60 -11.04 -1.36 4.13
N ASP A 61 -11.51 -0.47 5.00
CA ASP A 61 -12.48 0.54 4.59
C ASP A 61 -11.84 1.59 3.67
N GLN A 62 -12.66 2.55 3.26
CA GLN A 62 -12.24 3.61 2.36
C GLN A 62 -11.08 4.46 2.92
N GLU A 63 -10.98 4.63 4.24
CA GLU A 63 -9.95 5.45 4.88
C GLU A 63 -8.59 4.76 4.84
N VAL A 64 -8.55 3.45 5.14
CA VAL A 64 -7.32 2.66 5.04
C VAL A 64 -6.85 2.57 3.60
N LEU A 65 -7.76 2.32 2.65
CA LEU A 65 -7.41 2.25 1.22
C LEU A 65 -6.92 3.59 0.67
N ALA A 66 -7.51 4.71 1.10
CA ALA A 66 -7.04 6.04 0.74
C ALA A 66 -5.64 6.33 1.29
N THR A 67 -5.37 5.90 2.52
CA THR A 67 -4.05 6.03 3.13
C THR A 67 -3.00 5.17 2.42
N ALA A 68 -3.34 3.91 2.11
CA ALA A 68 -2.48 3.02 1.35
C ALA A 68 -2.17 3.56 -0.05
N ALA A 69 -3.17 4.12 -0.74
CA ALA A 69 -2.99 4.76 -2.03
C ALA A 69 -2.04 5.97 -1.94
N SER A 70 -2.22 6.82 -0.93
CA SER A 70 -1.37 8.00 -0.71
C SER A 70 0.07 7.63 -0.36
N LEU A 71 0.27 6.52 0.36
CA LEU A 71 1.59 5.94 0.62
C LEU A 71 2.25 5.38 -0.65
N CYS A 72 1.50 4.66 -1.50
CA CYS A 72 1.97 4.22 -2.81
C CYS A 72 2.45 5.41 -3.65
N VAL A 73 1.66 6.50 -3.69
CA VAL A 73 2.05 7.71 -4.41
C VAL A 73 3.27 8.35 -3.76
N LEU A 74 3.39 8.43 -2.43
CA LEU A 74 4.56 8.99 -1.77
C LEU A 74 5.87 8.27 -2.13
N TYR A 75 5.84 6.94 -2.24
CA TYR A 75 7.02 6.12 -2.46
C TYR A 75 7.26 5.70 -3.92
N SER A 76 6.43 6.14 -4.86
CA SER A 76 6.61 5.91 -6.31
C SER A 76 7.44 7.01 -6.99
N ASP A 77 7.57 6.94 -8.31
CA ASP A 77 8.12 8.02 -9.15
C ASP A 77 7.04 9.00 -9.63
N ALA A 78 5.79 8.86 -9.16
CA ALA A 78 4.71 9.76 -9.52
C ALA A 78 4.92 11.17 -8.95
N PRO A 79 4.37 12.21 -9.61
CA PRO A 79 4.34 13.57 -9.07
C PRO A 79 3.70 13.61 -7.67
N LYS A 80 4.30 14.36 -6.74
CA LYS A 80 3.85 14.45 -5.34
C LYS A 80 2.90 15.62 -5.07
N ASP A 81 2.79 16.53 -6.02
CA ASP A 81 2.05 17.79 -5.97
C ASP A 81 0.64 17.71 -6.58
N ARG A 82 0.26 16.56 -7.14
CA ARG A 82 -1.07 16.32 -7.74
C ARG A 82 -1.56 14.91 -7.47
N ALA A 83 -2.87 14.73 -7.60
CA ALA A 83 -3.47 13.42 -7.52
C ALA A 83 -3.20 12.60 -8.79
N VAL A 84 -2.94 11.30 -8.62
CA VAL A 84 -2.72 10.32 -9.70
C VAL A 84 -3.58 9.09 -9.49
N LYS A 85 -3.71 8.26 -10.52
CA LYS A 85 -4.48 7.02 -10.48
C LYS A 85 -3.68 5.92 -9.76
N VAL A 86 -4.32 5.31 -8.78
CA VAL A 86 -3.83 4.13 -8.05
C VAL A 86 -4.78 2.98 -8.34
N ALA A 87 -4.26 1.89 -8.87
CA ALA A 87 -5.02 0.66 -9.04
C ALA A 87 -5.02 -0.13 -7.73
N CYS A 88 -6.19 -0.56 -7.30
CA CYS A 88 -6.41 -1.36 -6.10
C CYS A 88 -7.13 -2.65 -6.49
N THR A 89 -6.55 -3.80 -6.16
CA THR A 89 -7.13 -5.11 -6.43
C THR A 89 -7.49 -5.79 -5.12
N VAL A 90 -8.73 -6.27 -4.99
CA VAL A 90 -9.23 -7.04 -3.84
C VAL A 90 -9.99 -8.24 -4.39
N ASP A 91 -9.58 -9.46 -4.03
CA ASP A 91 -10.21 -10.72 -4.50
C ASP A 91 -10.43 -10.77 -6.02
N GLY A 92 -9.44 -10.29 -6.79
CA GLY A 92 -9.48 -10.23 -8.25
C GLY A 92 -10.39 -9.14 -8.84
N ARG A 93 -11.03 -8.31 -8.00
CA ARG A 93 -11.77 -7.12 -8.44
C ARG A 93 -10.84 -5.92 -8.42
N GLU A 94 -10.77 -5.22 -9.54
CA GLU A 94 -9.97 -4.02 -9.68
C GLU A 94 -10.83 -2.76 -9.46
N LEU A 95 -10.30 -1.84 -8.67
CA LEU A 95 -10.87 -0.55 -8.33
C LEU A 95 -9.82 0.54 -8.62
N ALA A 96 -10.25 1.64 -9.23
CA ALA A 96 -9.39 2.78 -9.43
C ALA A 96 -9.61 3.80 -8.32
N LEU A 97 -8.54 4.14 -7.61
CA LEU A 97 -8.49 5.22 -6.63
C LEU A 97 -7.74 6.41 -7.22
N VAL A 98 -8.02 7.60 -6.69
CA VAL A 98 -7.31 8.83 -7.02
C VAL A 98 -6.72 9.37 -5.73
N ALA A 99 -5.40 9.49 -5.67
CA ALA A 99 -4.68 9.90 -4.47
C ALA A 99 -3.49 10.79 -4.80
N ALA A 100 -3.18 11.73 -3.91
CA ALA A 100 -1.93 12.48 -3.91
C ALA A 100 -0.93 11.85 -2.93
N ALA A 101 0.32 12.29 -2.94
CA ALA A 101 1.32 11.80 -1.99
C ALA A 101 0.94 12.20 -0.56
N ALA A 102 1.05 11.25 0.38
CA ALA A 102 0.96 11.56 1.80
C ALA A 102 2.11 12.49 2.24
N ALA A 103 1.89 13.36 3.22
CA ALA A 103 2.98 14.17 3.76
C ALA A 103 3.94 13.30 4.58
N ARG A 104 5.25 13.51 4.43
CA ARG A 104 6.27 12.69 5.08
C ARG A 104 6.21 12.77 6.61
N GLU A 105 5.81 13.93 7.13
CA GLU A 105 5.69 14.22 8.54
C GLU A 105 4.55 13.42 9.19
N GLU A 106 3.42 13.30 8.49
CA GLU A 106 2.23 12.57 8.97
C GLU A 106 2.48 11.06 9.03
N VAL A 107 3.12 10.51 8.00
CA VAL A 107 3.33 9.05 7.90
C VAL A 107 4.44 8.53 8.81
N LYS A 108 5.37 9.39 9.26
CA LYS A 108 6.43 9.00 10.19
C LYS A 108 5.88 8.49 11.53
N GLY A 109 4.77 9.06 12.01
CA GLY A 109 4.12 8.64 13.25
C GLY A 109 3.43 7.27 13.14
N LEU A 110 3.17 6.80 11.93
CA LEU A 110 2.49 5.54 11.64
C LEU A 110 3.46 4.39 11.38
N LEU A 111 4.72 4.69 11.07
CA LEU A 111 5.73 3.69 10.75
C LEU A 111 6.08 2.86 12.01
N VAL A 112 5.97 1.54 11.91
CA VAL A 112 6.21 0.56 12.99
C VAL A 112 7.24 -0.49 12.59
#